data_AF-A0A5B0Q795-F1
#
_entry.id   AF-A0A5B0Q795-F1
#
_cell.length_a   1.000
_cell.length_b   1.000
_cell.length_c   1.000
_cell.angle_alpha   90.00
_cell.angle_beta   90.00
_cell.angle_gamma   90.00
#
_symmetry.space_group_name_H-M   'P 1'
#
loop_
_entity.id
_entity.type
_entity.pdbx_description
1 polymer ?
#
loop_
_entity_poly.entity_id
_entity_poly.type
_entity_poly.pdbx_seq_one_letter_code
_entity_poly.pdbx_strand_id
1 'polypeptide(L)'
;MAAYTSADRRDQVYLGFFLIHAISAVCVDIQPLLPQAAQLDVFKRLLDFYLDNTSDPFMLSARSQDPNFLWFRWFLVHEALFFLPCFLIGIRGLLKGTPSVYPILLAYAAAASTTTATCLVVLVLGDHKVPLTSTQFIFLLSAYGPFFAIPAVMLVDMYHRIHRLIGSDSSRLKGKKKA
;
A
#
# COMPACT_ATOMS: atom_id res chain seq x y z
N MET A 1 10.50 -22.43 -22.92
CA MET A 1 9.95 -21.24 -22.24
C MET A 1 8.54 -21.62 -21.82
N ALA A 2 8.32 -21.97 -20.56
CA ALA A 2 6.97 -22.23 -20.10
C ALA A 2 6.24 -20.88 -20.09
N ALA A 3 5.28 -20.72 -20.99
CA ALA A 3 4.32 -19.63 -20.91
C ALA A 3 3.71 -19.71 -19.51
N TYR A 4 3.80 -18.62 -18.74
CA TYR A 4 3.20 -18.50 -17.41
C TYR A 4 1.68 -18.42 -17.64
N THR A 5 1.04 -19.58 -17.77
CA THR A 5 -0.37 -19.72 -18.14
C THR A 5 -1.25 -19.50 -16.92
N SER A 6 -2.29 -18.66 -17.09
CA SER A 6 -3.31 -18.28 -16.10
C SER A 6 -2.77 -17.44 -14.94
N ALA A 7 -3.20 -16.17 -14.86
CA ALA A 7 -2.92 -15.29 -13.73
C ALA A 7 -3.19 -16.03 -12.40
N ASP A 8 -2.17 -16.16 -11.54
CA ASP A 8 -2.33 -16.74 -10.20
C ASP A 8 -3.48 -15.99 -9.50
N ARG A 9 -4.37 -16.70 -8.80
CA ARG A 9 -5.49 -16.07 -8.08
C ARG A 9 -4.99 -14.96 -7.13
N ARG A 10 -3.77 -15.10 -6.62
CA ARG A 10 -3.09 -14.05 -5.82
C ARG A 10 -2.78 -12.81 -6.65
N ASP A 11 -2.33 -12.96 -7.90
CA ASP A 11 -1.99 -11.85 -8.78
C ASP A 11 -3.24 -11.02 -9.14
N GLN A 12 -4.41 -11.66 -9.24
CA GLN A 12 -5.69 -10.95 -9.41
C GLN A 12 -6.07 -10.14 -8.16
N VAL A 13 -5.86 -10.69 -6.97
CA VAL A 13 -6.08 -9.96 -5.71
C VAL A 13 -5.14 -8.77 -5.62
N TYR A 14 -3.85 -8.95 -5.93
CA TYR A 14 -2.87 -7.86 -5.93
C TYR A 14 -3.19 -6.79 -6.96
N LEU A 15 -3.64 -7.18 -8.16
CA LEU A 15 -4.07 -6.25 -9.19
C LEU A 15 -5.28 -5.41 -8.73
N GLY A 16 -6.32 -6.06 -8.20
CA GLY A 16 -7.50 -5.37 -7.66
C GLY A 16 -7.13 -4.44 -6.50
N PHE A 17 -6.26 -4.90 -5.61
CA PHE A 17 -5.73 -4.10 -4.51
C PHE A 17 -4.99 -2.86 -5.03
N PHE A 18 -4.06 -2.99 -5.99
CA PHE A 18 -3.35 -1.83 -6.54
C PHE A 18 -4.27 -0.82 -7.21
N LEU A 19 -5.33 -1.26 -7.88
CA LEU A 19 -6.31 -0.36 -8.49
C LEU A 19 -7.07 0.43 -7.43
N ILE A 20 -7.60 -0.25 -6.40
CA ILE A 20 -8.32 0.40 -5.30
C ILE A 20 -7.40 1.33 -4.53
N HIS A 21 -6.18 0.90 -4.24
CA HIS A 21 -5.19 1.69 -3.50
C HIS A 21 -4.76 2.92 -4.29
N ALA A 22 -4.52 2.81 -5.60
CA ALA A 22 -4.20 3.97 -6.43
C ALA A 22 -5.33 5.01 -6.44
N ILE A 23 -6.59 4.56 -6.49
CA ILE A 23 -7.75 5.46 -6.42
C ILE A 23 -7.83 6.12 -5.04
N SER A 24 -7.70 5.34 -3.95
CA SER A 24 -7.69 5.86 -2.58
C SER A 24 -6.60 6.91 -2.39
N ALA A 25 -5.37 6.59 -2.80
CA ALA A 25 -4.20 7.44 -2.66
C ALA A 25 -4.41 8.81 -3.32
N VAL A 26 -4.91 8.81 -4.56
CA VAL A 26 -5.18 10.04 -5.29
C VAL A 26 -6.34 10.82 -4.67
N CYS A 27 -7.41 10.13 -4.25
CA CYS A 27 -8.63 10.75 -3.75
C CYS A 27 -8.51 11.30 -2.33
N VAL A 28 -7.70 10.66 -1.47
CA VAL A 28 -7.70 10.86 -0.03
C VAL A 28 -6.29 11.18 0.46
N ASP A 29 -5.34 10.25 0.33
CA ASP A 29 -4.05 10.28 1.03
C ASP A 29 -3.12 11.41 0.56
N ILE A 30 -3.14 11.73 -0.73
CA ILE A 30 -2.29 12.79 -1.30
C ILE A 30 -2.90 14.18 -1.05
N GLN A 31 -4.20 14.27 -0.79
CA GLN A 31 -4.89 15.56 -0.69
C GLN A 31 -4.28 16.46 0.40
N PRO A 32 -4.00 16.01 1.63
CA PRO A 32 -3.36 16.84 2.65
C PRO A 32 -1.97 17.39 2.30
N LEU A 33 -1.29 16.82 1.29
CA LEU A 33 0.02 17.29 0.82
C LEU A 33 -0.07 18.41 -0.21
N LEU A 34 -1.21 18.53 -0.90
CA LEU A 34 -1.40 19.50 -1.95
C LEU A 34 -1.73 20.88 -1.38
N PRO A 35 -1.18 21.97 -1.95
CA PRO A 35 -1.65 23.31 -1.62
C PRO A 35 -3.12 23.46 -2.03
N GLN A 36 -3.88 24.28 -1.30
CA GLN A 36 -5.33 24.44 -1.53
C GLN A 36 -5.69 24.83 -2.98
N ALA A 37 -4.80 25.54 -3.68
CA ALA A 37 -4.96 25.92 -5.09
C ALA A 37 -4.84 24.75 -6.07
N ALA A 38 -4.14 23.67 -5.70
CA ALA A 38 -3.95 22.48 -6.53
C ALA A 38 -4.97 21.37 -6.24
N GLN A 39 -5.66 21.45 -5.10
CA GLN A 39 -6.72 20.50 -4.74
C GLN A 39 -8.01 20.81 -5.51
N LEU A 40 -8.47 19.85 -6.31
CA LEU A 40 -9.78 19.96 -6.98
C LEU A 40 -10.92 19.88 -5.96
N ASP A 41 -12.00 20.63 -6.20
CA ASP A 41 -13.13 20.70 -5.28
C ASP A 41 -13.80 19.35 -5.04
N VAL A 42 -13.79 18.46 -6.04
CA VAL A 42 -14.32 17.09 -5.89
C VAL A 42 -13.57 16.30 -4.82
N PHE A 43 -12.24 16.41 -4.78
CA PHE A 43 -11.42 15.69 -3.80
C PHE A 43 -11.48 16.34 -2.41
N LYS A 44 -11.60 17.67 -2.34
CA LYS A 44 -11.88 18.36 -1.07
C LYS A 44 -13.16 17.84 -0.43
N ARG A 45 -14.27 17.84 -1.18
CA ARG A 45 -15.57 17.37 -0.71
C ARG A 45 -15.56 15.90 -0.32
N LEU A 46 -14.84 15.06 -1.08
CA LEU A 46 -14.69 13.64 -0.76
C LEU A 46 -13.93 13.43 0.55
N LEU A 47 -12.83 14.17 0.75
CA LEU A 47 -12.08 14.13 2.01
C LEU A 47 -12.89 14.70 3.18
N ASP A 48 -13.66 15.77 2.97
CA ASP A 48 -14.57 16.32 3.99
C ASP A 48 -15.60 15.27 4.42
N PHE A 49 -16.30 14.69 3.45
CA PHE A 49 -17.26 13.60 3.69
C PHE A 49 -16.60 12.43 4.45
N TYR A 50 -15.41 12.00 4.04
CA TYR A 50 -14.68 10.95 4.72
C TYR A 50 -14.40 11.29 6.19
N LEU A 51 -13.89 12.49 6.48
CA LEU A 51 -13.52 12.88 7.85
C LEU A 51 -14.75 13.11 8.73
N ASP A 52 -15.82 13.68 8.18
CA ASP A 52 -17.07 13.92 8.91
C ASP A 52 -17.72 12.59 9.34
N ASN A 53 -17.60 11.55 8.51
CA ASN A 53 -18.18 10.23 8.78
C ASN A 53 -17.29 9.34 9.66
N THR A 54 -15.97 9.47 9.57
CA THR A 54 -15.03 8.50 10.18
C THR A 54 -14.27 9.06 11.38
N SER A 55 -14.11 10.38 11.46
CA SER A 55 -13.22 11.04 12.42
C SER A 55 -11.80 10.44 12.42
N ASP A 56 -11.29 10.03 11.25
CA ASP A 56 -9.95 9.45 11.13
C ASP A 56 -8.88 10.37 11.76
N PRO A 57 -8.21 9.93 12.84
CA PRO A 57 -7.31 10.79 13.59
C PRO A 57 -6.05 11.14 12.79
N PHE A 58 -5.61 10.27 11.88
CA PHE A 58 -4.40 10.46 11.08
C PHE A 58 -4.64 11.51 10.00
N MET A 59 -5.74 11.36 9.26
CA MET A 59 -6.10 12.27 8.18
C MET A 59 -6.55 13.64 8.72
N LEU A 60 -7.22 13.70 9.87
CA LEU A 60 -7.47 14.96 10.60
C LEU A 60 -6.17 15.66 10.98
N SER A 61 -5.19 14.89 11.50
CA SER A 61 -3.88 15.44 11.90
C SER A 61 -3.06 15.91 10.69
N ALA A 62 -3.11 15.18 9.57
CA ALA A 62 -2.47 15.60 8.32
C ALA A 62 -3.09 16.90 7.77
N ARG A 63 -4.42 17.00 7.76
CA ARG A 63 -5.14 18.20 7.31
C ARG A 63 -4.84 19.42 8.18
N SER A 64 -4.87 19.26 9.49
CA SER A 64 -4.59 20.35 10.45
C SER A 64 -3.10 20.67 10.58
N GLN A 65 -2.23 19.92 9.89
CA GLN A 65 -0.77 20.09 9.90
C GLN A 65 -0.16 19.91 11.30
N ASP A 66 -0.72 19.00 12.10
CA ASP A 66 -0.28 18.75 13.47
C ASP A 66 1.19 18.30 13.55
N PRO A 67 2.06 19.02 14.28
CA PRO A 67 3.47 18.66 14.42
C PRO A 67 3.70 17.32 15.11
N ASN A 68 2.76 16.82 15.93
CA ASN A 68 2.89 15.51 16.58
C ASN A 68 2.73 14.33 15.59
N PHE A 69 2.19 14.59 14.40
CA PHE A 69 1.93 13.59 13.36
C PHE A 69 2.81 13.80 12.11
N LEU A 70 3.98 14.44 12.27
CA LEU A 70 4.96 14.57 11.18
C LEU A 70 5.36 13.21 10.58
N TRP A 71 5.41 12.16 11.40
CA TRP A 71 5.66 10.79 10.95
C TRP A 71 4.58 10.28 9.97
N PHE A 72 3.31 10.59 10.22
CA PHE A 72 2.20 10.17 9.35
C PHE A 72 2.22 10.96 8.04
N ARG A 73 2.47 12.27 8.12
CA ARG A 73 2.65 13.11 6.93
C ARG A 73 3.81 12.62 6.06
N TRP A 74 4.89 12.14 6.68
CA TRP A 74 5.98 11.51 5.96
C TRP A 74 5.54 10.22 5.26
N PHE A 75 4.66 9.42 5.86
CA PHE A 75 4.06 8.26 5.19
C PHE A 75 3.22 8.66 3.97
N LEU A 76 2.43 9.74 4.05
CA LEU A 76 1.70 10.25 2.89
C LEU A 76 2.65 10.70 1.76
N VAL A 77 3.77 11.34 2.11
CA VAL A 77 4.80 11.71 1.11
C VAL A 77 5.40 10.45 0.48
N HIS A 78 5.67 9.43 1.28
CA HIS A 78 6.15 8.15 0.78
C HIS A 78 5.14 7.48 -0.16
N GLU A 79 3.86 7.60 0.15
CA GLU A 79 2.79 7.10 -0.71
C GLU A 79 2.77 7.81 -2.08
N ALA A 80 2.85 9.15 -2.08
CA ALA A 80 2.89 9.94 -3.30
C ALA A 80 4.13 9.64 -4.16
N LEU A 81 5.31 9.54 -3.54
CA LEU A 81 6.59 9.46 -4.26
C LEU A 81 7.04 8.03 -4.57
N PHE A 82 6.64 7.04 -3.77
CA PHE A 82 7.08 5.66 -3.93
C PHE A 82 5.92 4.71 -4.24
N PHE A 83 4.80 4.77 -3.48
CA PHE A 83 3.72 3.80 -3.67
C PHE A 83 2.98 4.01 -4.98
N LEU A 84 2.60 5.24 -5.33
CA LEU A 84 1.94 5.52 -6.60
C LEU A 84 2.72 5.00 -7.82
N PRO A 85 4.03 5.28 -7.99
CA PRO A 85 4.82 4.65 -9.05
C PRO A 85 4.82 3.12 -8.97
N CYS A 86 4.93 2.54 -7.78
CA CYS A 86 4.88 1.09 -7.59
C CYS A 86 3.53 0.50 -8.02
N PHE A 87 2.42 1.19 -7.81
CA PHE A 87 1.09 0.74 -8.26
C PHE A 87 1.05 0.63 -9.78
N LEU A 88 1.50 1.66 -10.49
CA LEU A 88 1.49 1.69 -11.96
C LEU A 88 2.40 0.60 -12.55
N ILE A 89 3.60 0.45 -11.99
CA ILE A 89 4.56 -0.59 -12.40
C ILE A 89 4.02 -1.98 -12.05
N GLY A 90 3.43 -2.13 -10.86
CA GLY A 90 2.84 -3.36 -10.35
C GLY A 90 1.68 -3.84 -11.21
N ILE A 91 0.71 -2.97 -11.49
CA ILE A 91 -0.43 -3.23 -12.38
C ILE A 91 0.07 -3.70 -13.75
N ARG A 92 0.99 -2.94 -14.36
CA ARG A 92 1.54 -3.29 -15.68
C ARG A 92 2.30 -4.62 -15.66
N GLY A 93 3.10 -4.87 -14.62
CA GLY A 93 3.91 -6.07 -14.49
C GLY A 93 3.07 -7.33 -14.23
N LEU A 94 2.04 -7.22 -13.40
CA LEU A 94 1.09 -8.30 -13.11
C LEU A 94 0.24 -8.63 -14.34
N LEU A 95 -0.28 -7.63 -15.06
CA LEU A 95 -1.02 -7.85 -16.31
C LEU A 95 -0.18 -8.54 -17.39
N LYS A 96 1.12 -8.26 -17.45
CA LYS A 96 2.06 -8.91 -18.39
C LYS A 96 2.60 -10.24 -17.90
N GLY A 97 2.41 -10.60 -16.63
CA GLY A 97 2.96 -11.81 -16.02
C GLY A 97 4.50 -11.85 -15.99
N THR A 98 5.17 -10.69 -15.88
CA THR A 98 6.63 -10.62 -15.95
C THR A 98 7.29 -10.68 -14.56
N PRO A 99 8.26 -11.59 -14.32
CA PRO A 99 8.88 -11.74 -13.01
C PRO A 99 9.78 -10.57 -12.60
N SER A 100 10.13 -9.67 -13.53
CA SER A 100 10.91 -8.45 -13.27
C SER A 100 10.22 -7.48 -12.31
N VAL A 101 8.90 -7.62 -12.10
CA VAL A 101 8.14 -6.77 -11.18
C VAL A 101 8.28 -7.21 -9.72
N TYR A 102 8.68 -8.46 -9.45
CA TYR A 102 8.67 -8.99 -8.08
C TYR A 102 9.54 -8.20 -7.10
N PRO A 103 10.76 -7.72 -7.44
CA PRO A 103 11.57 -6.94 -6.51
C PRO A 103 10.92 -5.61 -6.09
N ILE A 104 10.27 -4.90 -7.02
CA ILE A 104 9.60 -3.64 -6.69
C ILE A 104 8.32 -3.89 -5.89
N LEU A 105 7.58 -4.98 -6.19
CA LEU A 105 6.43 -5.40 -5.38
C LEU A 105 6.85 -5.79 -3.96
N LEU A 106 8.00 -6.46 -3.79
CA LEU A 106 8.57 -6.81 -2.49
C LEU A 106 8.89 -5.55 -1.67
N ALA A 107 9.59 -4.58 -2.27
CA ALA A 107 9.96 -3.34 -1.61
C ALA A 107 8.73 -2.51 -1.22
N TYR A 108 7.77 -2.39 -2.14
CA TYR A 108 6.47 -1.78 -1.86
C TYR A 108 5.76 -2.48 -0.70
N ALA A 109 5.63 -3.80 -0.75
CA ALA A 109 4.89 -4.58 0.22
C ALA A 109 5.49 -4.48 1.64
N ALA A 110 6.82 -4.47 1.73
CA ALA A 110 7.53 -4.22 2.98
C ALA A 110 7.15 -2.83 3.54
N ALA A 111 7.33 -1.78 2.75
CA ALA A 111 7.06 -0.42 3.17
C ALA A 111 5.58 -0.20 3.54
N ALA A 112 4.64 -0.59 2.68
CA ALA A 112 3.21 -0.41 2.89
C ALA A 112 2.68 -1.20 4.10
N SER A 113 3.18 -2.43 4.31
CA SER A 113 2.81 -3.18 5.52
C SER A 113 3.34 -2.51 6.79
N THR A 114 4.58 -1.99 6.79
CA THR A 114 5.16 -1.30 7.96
C THR A 114 4.46 0.01 8.28
N THR A 115 4.20 0.87 7.29
CA THR A 115 3.53 2.15 7.51
C THR A 115 2.10 1.93 8.02
N THR A 116 1.35 1.02 7.40
CA THR A 116 -0.03 0.72 7.79
C THR A 116 -0.09 0.00 9.14
N ALA A 117 0.85 -0.89 9.45
CA ALA A 117 0.96 -1.51 10.78
C ALA A 117 1.19 -0.45 11.86
N THR A 118 2.02 0.57 11.57
CA THR A 118 2.25 1.69 12.49
C THR A 118 0.94 2.44 12.75
N CYS A 119 0.17 2.75 11.71
CA CYS A 119 -1.16 3.34 11.85
C CYS A 119 -2.10 2.45 12.68
N LEU A 120 -2.13 1.14 12.45
CA LEU A 120 -2.96 0.21 13.24
C LEU A 120 -2.56 0.19 14.72
N VAL A 121 -1.25 0.17 15.02
CA VAL A 121 -0.76 0.20 16.41
C VAL A 121 -1.18 1.49 17.10
N VAL A 122 -1.02 2.65 16.45
CA VAL A 122 -1.45 3.93 17.00
C VAL A 122 -2.98 4.01 17.11
N LEU A 123 -3.72 3.44 16.17
CA LEU A 123 -5.18 3.41 16.21
C LEU A 123 -5.69 2.63 17.44
N VAL A 124 -5.08 1.47 17.72
CA VAL A 124 -5.54 0.56 18.77
C VAL A 124 -5.01 0.96 20.15
N LEU A 125 -3.77 1.43 20.24
CA LEU A 125 -3.08 1.66 21.52
C LEU A 125 -2.82 3.15 21.83
N GLY A 126 -2.97 4.03 20.85
CA GLY A 126 -2.69 5.45 20.99
C GLY A 126 -3.87 6.23 21.57
N ASP A 127 -3.55 7.35 22.21
CA ASP A 127 -4.55 8.33 22.65
C ASP A 127 -4.99 9.21 21.47
N HIS A 128 -6.29 9.18 21.18
CA HIS A 128 -6.88 9.98 20.11
C HIS A 128 -7.38 11.32 20.66
N LYS A 129 -6.98 12.43 20.04
CA LYS A 129 -7.45 13.77 20.39
C LYS A 129 -8.97 13.89 20.35
N VAL A 130 -9.59 13.20 19.39
CA VAL A 130 -11.04 13.07 19.26
C VAL A 130 -11.39 11.63 19.62
N PRO A 131 -12.21 11.39 20.67
CA PRO A 131 -12.64 10.05 21.02
C PRO A 131 -13.42 9.40 19.88
N LEU A 132 -13.03 8.19 19.50
CA LEU A 132 -13.72 7.42 18.46
C LEU A 132 -14.90 6.67 19.06
N THR A 133 -16.04 6.69 18.37
CA THR A 133 -17.15 5.77 18.67
C THR A 133 -16.76 4.34 18.28
N SER A 134 -17.41 3.33 18.86
CA SER A 134 -17.16 1.92 18.51
C SER A 134 -17.36 1.66 17.00
N THR A 135 -18.35 2.31 16.39
CA THR A 135 -18.61 2.19 14.95
C THR A 135 -17.49 2.79 14.11
N GLN A 136 -17.01 3.99 14.45
CA GLN A 136 -15.88 4.61 13.76
C GLN A 136 -14.61 3.79 13.93
N PHE A 137 -14.35 3.29 15.14
CA PHE A 137 -13.19 2.46 15.42
C PHE A 137 -13.19 1.16 14.59
N ILE A 138 -14.33 0.45 14.54
CA ILE A 138 -14.47 -0.76 13.71
C ILE A 138 -14.34 -0.43 12.22
N PHE A 139 -14.93 0.69 11.78
CA PHE A 139 -14.79 1.15 10.41
C PHE A 139 -13.33 1.39 10.05
N LEU A 140 -12.58 2.12 10.88
CA LEU A 140 -11.17 2.41 10.66
C LEU A 140 -10.34 1.11 10.68
N LEU A 141 -10.58 0.19 11.61
CA LEU A 141 -9.95 -1.14 11.56
C LEU A 141 -10.23 -1.88 10.26
N SER A 142 -11.45 -1.79 9.72
CA SER A 142 -11.80 -2.39 8.43
C SER A 142 -11.18 -1.67 7.24
N ALA A 143 -10.89 -0.37 7.37
CA ALA A 143 -10.23 0.43 6.33
C ALA A 143 -8.72 0.15 6.30
N TYR A 144 -8.04 0.19 7.45
CA TYR A 144 -6.58 -0.02 7.54
C TYR A 144 -6.19 -1.52 7.51
N GLY A 145 -7.03 -2.41 8.03
CA GLY A 145 -6.73 -3.83 8.17
C GLY A 145 -6.35 -4.53 6.85
N PRO A 146 -7.19 -4.44 5.79
CA PRO A 146 -6.87 -5.02 4.48
C PRO A 146 -5.63 -4.39 3.84
N PHE A 147 -5.43 -3.09 4.03
CA PHE A 147 -4.26 -2.35 3.52
C PHE A 147 -2.96 -2.71 4.23
N PHE A 148 -3.03 -3.32 5.42
CA PHE A 148 -1.90 -3.98 6.06
C PHE A 148 -1.76 -5.44 5.59
N ALA A 149 -2.85 -6.21 5.67
CA ALA A 149 -2.83 -7.65 5.49
C ALA A 149 -2.43 -8.06 4.06
N ILE A 150 -2.95 -7.37 3.04
CA ILE A 150 -2.64 -7.70 1.64
C ILE A 150 -1.16 -7.44 1.33
N PRO A 151 -0.57 -6.27 1.66
CA PRO A 151 0.88 -6.07 1.55
C PRO A 151 1.70 -7.07 2.37
N ALA A 152 1.31 -7.42 3.60
CA ALA A 152 2.05 -8.39 4.40
C ALA A 152 2.09 -9.78 3.71
N VAL A 153 0.97 -10.23 3.13
CA VAL A 153 0.93 -11.48 2.35
C VAL A 153 1.75 -11.35 1.06
N MET A 154 1.65 -10.20 0.37
CA MET A 154 2.41 -9.92 -0.85
C MET A 154 3.92 -9.94 -0.60
N LEU A 155 4.37 -9.42 0.55
CA LEU A 155 5.77 -9.43 0.97
C LEU A 155 6.34 -10.85 1.01
N VAL A 156 5.63 -11.75 1.70
CA VAL A 156 6.03 -13.17 1.80
C VAL A 156 5.96 -13.85 0.43
N ASP A 157 4.91 -13.59 -0.35
CA ASP A 157 4.74 -14.19 -1.68
C ASP A 157 5.85 -13.77 -2.65
N MET A 158 6.15 -12.48 -2.74
CA MET A 158 7.21 -11.96 -3.61
C MET A 158 8.58 -12.48 -3.17
N TYR A 159 8.84 -12.58 -1.86
CA TYR A 159 10.09 -13.14 -1.34
C TYR A 159 10.29 -14.58 -1.84
N HIS A 160 9.27 -15.44 -1.69
CA HIS A 160 9.33 -16.82 -2.15
C HIS A 160 9.47 -16.93 -3.68
N ARG A 161 8.75 -16.10 -4.45
CA ARG A 161 8.86 -16.09 -5.92
C ARG A 161 10.27 -15.72 -6.37
N ILE A 162 10.87 -14.68 -5.78
CA ILE A 162 12.24 -14.26 -6.08
C ILE A 162 13.24 -15.35 -5.69
N HIS A 163 13.13 -15.88 -4.47
CA HIS A 163 14.04 -16.91 -3.97
C HIS A 163 14.02 -18.18 -4.86
N ARG A 164 12.82 -18.60 -5.33
CA ARG A 164 12.69 -19.74 -6.25
C ARG A 164 13.39 -19.51 -7.58
N LEU A 165 13.35 -18.30 -8.12
CA LEU A 165 14.04 -17.94 -9.37
C LEU A 165 15.56 -18.04 -9.18
N ILE A 166 16.10 -17.46 -8.10
CA ILE A 166 17.54 -17.48 -7.79
C ILE A 166 18.03 -18.92 -7.53
N GLY A 167 17.26 -19.71 -6.78
CA GLY A 167 17.58 -21.11 -6.49
C GLY A 167 17.61 -22.00 -7.74
N SER A 168 16.75 -21.72 -8.73
CA SER A 168 16.70 -22.45 -9.99
C SER A 168 17.93 -22.21 -10.89
N ASP A 169 18.55 -21.03 -10.81
CA ASP A 169 19.76 -20.72 -11.56
C ASP A 169 21.01 -21.35 -10.93
N SER A 170 21.05 -21.46 -9.60
CA SER A 170 22.16 -22.10 -8.87
C SER A 170 22.30 -23.59 -9.19
N SER A 171 21.20 -24.30 -9.45
CA SER A 171 21.23 -25.71 -9.87
C SER A 171 21.69 -25.87 -11.33
N ARG A 172 21.31 -24.95 -12.22
CA ARG A 172 21.76 -24.91 -13.63
C ARG A 172 23.25 -24.62 -13.77
N LEU A 173 23.80 -23.73 -12.94
CA LEU A 173 25.24 -23.43 -12.90
C LEU A 173 26.07 -24.65 -12.44
N LYS A 174 25.56 -25.45 -11.50
CA LYS A 174 26.21 -26.71 -11.11
C LYS A 174 26.19 -27.78 -12.20
N GLY A 175 25.13 -27.83 -13.02
CA GLY A 175 25.04 -28.78 -14.14
C GLY A 175 26.02 -28.52 -15.29
N LYS A 176 26.39 -27.25 -15.54
CA LYS A 176 27.33 -26.88 -16.62
C LYS A 176 28.81 -27.14 -16.28
N LYS A 177 29.18 -27.41 -15.02
CA LYS A 177 30.57 -27.73 -14.62
C LYS A 177 30.95 -29.21 -14.84
N LYS A 178 30.10 -30.02 -15.46
CA LYS A 178 30.29 -31.47 -15.66
C LYS A 178 30.45 -31.91 -17.12
N ALA A 179 30.73 -30.99 -18.05
CA ALA A 179 31.03 -31.31 -19.45
C ALA A 179 32.47 -30.95 -19.78
#